data_AF-A0A0G9H1N3-F1
#
_entry.id   AF-A0A0G9H1N3-F1
#
_cell.length_a   1.000
_cell.length_b   1.000
_cell.length_c   1.000
_cell.angle_alpha   90.00
_cell.angle_beta   90.00
_cell.angle_gamma   90.00
#
_symmetry.space_group_name_H-M   'P 1'
#
loop_
_entity.id
_entity.type
_entity.pdbx_description
1 polymer ?
#
loop_
_entity_poly.entity_id
_entity_poly.type
_entity_poly.pdbx_seq_one_letter_code
_entity_poly.pdbx_strand_id
1 'polypeptide(L)'
;MKKVSGSARPAGFVCAIFMLLLAASAGASQLSADNQAPLPGQRFVINAAELPKVRDQADRGDVVAIRRMADYYLIYEADDAQGIYWLERLGDTGDIEARNNVVEYYTRHPSPANTKRLKEVRTRWGM
;
A
#
# COMPACT_ATOMS: atom_id res chain seq x y z
N MET A 1 14.72 76.44 16.97
CA MET A 1 13.83 77.41 16.31
C MET A 1 13.09 76.70 15.18
N LYS A 2 11.74 76.84 15.11
CA LYS A 2 10.81 76.85 13.94
C LYS A 2 11.15 75.89 12.75
N LYS A 3 10.25 75.08 12.18
CA LYS A 3 8.82 75.29 11.89
C LYS A 3 8.18 73.96 11.40
N VAL A 4 6.87 73.89 11.57
CA VAL A 4 5.90 72.83 11.22
C VAL A 4 5.53 72.86 9.72
N SER A 5 4.89 71.76 9.25
CA SER A 5 3.89 71.66 8.15
C SER A 5 4.42 71.02 6.85
N GLY A 6 3.72 70.12 6.15
CA GLY A 6 2.32 69.71 6.20
C GLY A 6 2.02 68.58 5.20
N SER A 7 0.77 68.12 5.29
CA SER A 7 0.10 66.97 4.66
C SER A 7 0.04 66.90 3.12
N ALA A 8 -0.05 65.68 2.58
CA ALA A 8 -1.13 65.30 1.64
C ALA A 8 -1.24 63.77 1.49
N ARG A 9 -2.34 63.20 1.98
CA ARG A 9 -2.86 61.90 1.54
C ARG A 9 -3.90 62.18 0.47
N PRO A 10 -3.88 61.54 -0.71
CA PRO A 10 -5.08 61.45 -1.51
C PRO A 10 -5.91 60.26 -1.03
N ALA A 11 -7.04 60.58 -0.41
CA ALA A 11 -8.20 59.70 -0.39
C ALA A 11 -8.78 59.68 -1.81
N GLY A 12 -8.89 58.49 -2.40
CA GLY A 12 -9.47 58.27 -3.72
C GLY A 12 -10.24 56.96 -3.70
N PHE A 13 -11.42 57.01 -3.07
CA PHE A 13 -12.47 56.01 -3.20
C PHE A 13 -13.01 56.06 -4.65
N VAL A 14 -13.67 54.98 -5.07
CA VAL A 14 -14.49 54.84 -6.29
C VAL A 14 -13.72 54.41 -7.56
N CYS A 15 -13.78 53.12 -7.87
CA CYS A 15 -14.60 52.69 -9.02
C CYS A 15 -14.84 51.19 -8.95
N ALA A 16 -16.10 50.83 -8.77
CA ALA A 16 -16.59 49.47 -8.85
C ALA A 16 -16.85 49.11 -10.32
N ILE A 17 -16.74 47.80 -10.62
CA ILE A 17 -17.43 47.08 -11.70
C ILE A 17 -16.79 47.19 -13.11
N PHE A 18 -16.86 46.06 -13.84
CA PHE A 18 -16.33 45.69 -15.17
C PHE A 18 -14.93 45.03 -15.14
N MET A 19 -14.68 43.80 -15.59
CA MET A 19 -15.41 42.88 -16.45
C MET A 19 -15.20 41.43 -16.02
N LEU A 20 -16.32 40.72 -15.98
CA LEU A 20 -16.47 39.31 -16.30
C LEU A 20 -15.69 38.96 -17.59
N LEU A 21 -14.68 38.09 -17.51
CA LEU A 21 -14.14 37.41 -18.68
C LEU A 21 -14.03 35.91 -18.41
N LEU A 22 -14.98 35.21 -19.02
CA LEU A 22 -14.96 33.78 -19.29
C LEU A 22 -13.57 33.33 -19.77
N ALA A 23 -12.97 32.40 -19.04
CA ALA A 23 -12.08 31.40 -19.61
C ALA A 23 -12.48 30.04 -19.02
N ALA A 24 -13.56 29.49 -19.57
CA ALA A 24 -13.88 28.08 -19.44
C ALA A 24 -12.95 27.29 -20.37
N SER A 25 -11.86 26.75 -19.84
CA SER A 25 -11.09 25.61 -20.37
C SER A 25 -9.92 25.36 -19.42
N ALA A 26 -9.66 24.19 -18.87
CA ALA A 26 -10.19 22.87 -19.11
C ALA A 26 -10.17 22.17 -17.76
N GLY A 27 -11.35 21.80 -17.27
CA GLY A 27 -11.45 20.61 -16.44
C GLY A 27 -11.07 19.44 -17.34
N ALA A 28 -9.78 19.15 -17.47
CA ALA A 28 -9.36 17.81 -17.83
C ALA A 28 -9.78 16.95 -16.66
N SER A 29 -11.00 16.41 -16.76
CA SER A 29 -11.51 15.36 -15.91
C SER A 29 -10.40 14.33 -15.80
N GLN A 30 -9.78 14.25 -14.62
CA GLN A 30 -9.03 13.07 -14.23
C GLN A 30 -10.04 11.93 -14.32
N LEU A 31 -10.04 11.22 -15.45
CA LEU A 31 -10.69 9.93 -15.59
C LEU A 31 -9.98 9.05 -14.58
N SER A 32 -10.57 8.93 -13.40
CA SER A 32 -10.15 8.00 -12.37
C SER A 32 -10.10 6.63 -13.03
N ALA A 33 -8.90 6.05 -13.09
CA ALA A 33 -8.69 4.68 -13.56
C ALA A 33 -9.40 3.63 -12.67
N ASP A 34 -10.11 4.08 -11.63
CA ASP A 34 -10.82 3.28 -10.63
C ASP A 34 -12.08 2.56 -11.14
N ASN A 35 -12.49 2.74 -12.40
CA ASN A 35 -13.72 2.14 -12.93
C ASN A 35 -13.49 1.03 -13.98
N GLN A 36 -12.24 0.54 -14.12
CA GLN A 36 -11.97 -0.68 -14.88
C GLN A 36 -11.87 -1.86 -13.91
N ALA A 37 -12.66 -2.91 -14.19
CA ALA A 37 -12.48 -4.18 -13.49
C ALA A 37 -11.02 -4.64 -13.69
N PRO A 38 -10.29 -4.98 -12.61
CA PRO A 38 -8.90 -5.38 -12.73
C PRO A 38 -8.79 -6.59 -13.66
N LEU A 39 -7.78 -6.59 -14.54
CA LEU A 39 -7.52 -7.73 -15.41
C LEU A 39 -7.28 -8.98 -14.55
N PRO A 40 -7.66 -10.19 -15.02
CA PRO A 40 -7.29 -11.44 -14.35
C PRO A 40 -5.77 -11.44 -14.07
N GLY A 41 -5.38 -11.53 -12.80
CA GLY A 41 -3.98 -11.47 -12.36
C GLY A 41 -3.54 -10.13 -11.72
N GLN A 42 -4.18 -9.01 -12.04
CA GLN A 42 -3.84 -7.70 -11.43
C GLN A 42 -4.14 -7.63 -9.92
N ARG A 43 -5.06 -8.48 -9.44
CA ARG A 43 -5.43 -8.51 -8.00
C ARG A 43 -4.28 -8.89 -7.06
N PHE A 44 -3.22 -9.50 -7.58
CA PHE A 44 -2.06 -9.95 -6.80
C PHE A 44 -0.83 -9.07 -7.00
N VAL A 45 -0.89 -8.12 -7.93
CA VAL A 45 0.20 -7.18 -8.18
C VAL A 45 0.13 -6.09 -7.13
N ILE A 46 1.21 -5.92 -6.37
CA ILE A 46 1.43 -4.72 -5.58
C ILE A 46 2.26 -3.78 -6.44
N ASN A 47 1.78 -2.55 -6.66
CA ASN A 47 2.56 -1.56 -7.39
C ASN A 47 3.90 -1.35 -6.67
N ALA A 48 5.01 -1.23 -7.41
CA ALA A 48 6.34 -1.01 -6.84
C ALA A 48 6.38 0.19 -5.88
N ALA A 49 5.58 1.24 -6.13
CA ALA A 49 5.47 2.39 -5.24
C ALA A 49 4.73 2.08 -3.92
N GLU A 50 3.86 1.08 -3.91
CA GLU A 50 3.08 0.66 -2.74
C GLU A 50 3.74 -0.47 -1.95
N LEU A 51 4.62 -1.26 -2.59
CA LEU A 51 5.26 -2.43 -1.98
C LEU A 51 5.95 -2.11 -0.65
N PRO A 52 6.72 -1.00 -0.49
CA PRO A 52 7.32 -0.66 0.80
C PRO A 52 6.26 -0.44 1.89
N LYS A 53 5.17 0.26 1.56
CA LYS A 53 4.10 0.55 2.52
C LYS A 53 3.35 -0.72 2.94
N VAL A 54 3.05 -1.60 2.00
CA VAL A 54 2.40 -2.89 2.30
C VAL A 54 3.33 -3.74 3.16
N ARG A 55 4.64 -3.77 2.85
CA ARG A 55 5.62 -4.45 3.68
C ARG A 55 5.67 -3.90 5.10
N ASP A 56 5.73 -2.57 5.26
CA ASP A 56 5.75 -1.93 6.59
C ASP A 56 4.47 -2.22 7.41
N GLN A 57 3.32 -2.39 6.74
CA GLN A 57 2.09 -2.82 7.39
C GLN A 57 2.16 -4.30 7.80
N ALA A 58 2.64 -5.16 6.91
CA ALA A 58 2.81 -6.58 7.18
C ALA A 58 3.81 -6.84 8.32
N ASP A 59 4.88 -6.05 8.36
CA ASP A 59 5.89 -6.10 9.41
C ASP A 59 5.33 -5.70 10.78
N ARG A 60 4.35 -4.81 10.82
CA ARG A 60 3.58 -4.45 12.03
C ARG A 60 2.47 -5.44 12.39
N GLY A 61 2.33 -6.54 11.63
CA GLY A 61 1.35 -7.58 11.92
C GLY A 61 -0.02 -7.36 11.29
N ASP A 62 -0.16 -6.41 10.34
CA ASP A 62 -1.41 -6.26 9.61
C ASP A 62 -1.68 -7.52 8.76
N VAL A 63 -2.73 -8.26 9.13
CA VAL A 63 -3.06 -9.56 8.54
C VAL A 63 -3.36 -9.44 7.04
N VAL A 64 -4.01 -8.36 6.62
CA VAL A 64 -4.35 -8.12 5.21
C VAL A 64 -3.07 -7.87 4.42
N ALA A 65 -2.16 -7.06 4.96
CA ALA A 65 -0.87 -6.79 4.35
C ALA A 65 0.02 -8.04 4.29
N ILE A 66 0.07 -8.87 5.34
CA ILE A 66 0.80 -10.15 5.34
C ILE A 66 0.27 -11.04 4.22
N ARG A 67 -1.06 -11.18 4.08
CA ARG A 67 -1.66 -11.97 3.00
C ARG A 67 -1.29 -11.42 1.63
N ARG A 68 -1.35 -10.10 1.43
CA ARG A 68 -0.93 -9.46 0.17
C ARG A 68 0.53 -9.75 -0.15
N MET A 69 1.42 -9.75 0.84
CA MET A 69 2.83 -10.10 0.63
C MET A 69 2.99 -11.58 0.25
N ALA A 70 2.25 -12.49 0.89
CA ALA A 70 2.26 -13.90 0.53
C ALA A 70 1.79 -14.12 -0.92
N ASP A 71 0.65 -13.53 -1.30
CA ASP A 71 0.10 -13.63 -2.66
C ASP A 71 1.05 -13.02 -3.70
N TYR A 72 1.63 -11.86 -3.40
CA TYR A 72 2.60 -11.20 -4.28
C TYR A 72 3.79 -12.12 -4.59
N TYR A 73 4.40 -12.73 -3.58
CA TYR A 73 5.56 -13.58 -3.80
C TYR A 73 5.19 -14.94 -4.42
N LEU A 74 4.10 -15.59 -3.99
CA LEU A 74 3.73 -16.91 -4.50
C LEU A 74 3.16 -16.86 -5.92
N ILE A 75 2.42 -15.81 -6.26
CA ILE A 75 1.65 -15.76 -7.51
C ILE A 75 2.31 -14.84 -8.54
N TYR A 76 2.78 -13.66 -8.12
CA TYR A 76 3.32 -12.66 -9.05
C TYR A 76 4.82 -12.82 -9.29
N GLU A 77 5.63 -12.83 -8.24
CA GLU A 77 7.09 -12.99 -8.36
C GLU A 77 7.51 -14.46 -8.55
N ALA A 78 6.66 -15.41 -8.16
CA ALA A 78 6.95 -16.84 -8.11
C ALA A 78 8.22 -17.17 -7.27
N ASP A 79 8.40 -16.44 -6.15
CA ASP A 79 9.41 -16.71 -5.13
C ASP A 79 8.78 -17.45 -3.95
N ASP A 80 8.82 -18.78 -4.03
CA ASP A 80 8.28 -19.66 -3.00
C ASP A 80 8.91 -19.43 -1.63
N ALA A 81 10.20 -19.08 -1.55
CA ALA A 81 10.89 -18.91 -0.28
C ALA A 81 10.35 -17.69 0.48
N GLN A 82 10.20 -16.55 -0.23
CA GLN A 82 9.55 -15.36 0.34
C GLN A 82 8.06 -15.61 0.59
N GLY A 83 7.36 -16.27 -0.32
CA GLY A 83 5.95 -16.60 -0.18
C GLY A 83 5.65 -17.41 1.08
N ILE A 84 6.42 -18.47 1.31
CA ILE A 84 6.29 -19.34 2.48
C ILE A 84 6.67 -18.61 3.77
N TYR A 85 7.66 -17.72 3.74
CA TYR A 85 7.96 -16.86 4.88
C TYR A 85 6.73 -16.01 5.29
N TRP A 86 6.02 -15.40 4.34
CA TRP A 86 4.82 -14.63 4.64
C TRP A 86 3.63 -15.52 5.04
N LEU A 87 3.49 -16.71 4.45
CA LEU A 87 2.48 -17.68 4.89
C LEU A 87 2.72 -18.19 6.30
N GLU A 88 3.96 -18.39 6.73
CA GLU A 88 4.25 -18.71 8.13
C GLU A 88 3.77 -17.62 9.08
N ARG A 89 4.05 -16.35 8.74
CA ARG A 89 3.57 -15.20 9.53
C ARG A 89 2.05 -15.13 9.54
N LEU A 90 1.39 -15.43 8.42
CA LEU A 90 -0.07 -15.50 8.36
C LEU A 90 -0.60 -16.65 9.24
N GLY A 91 0.05 -17.81 9.21
CA GLY A 91 -0.27 -18.95 10.06
C GLY A 91 -0.10 -18.64 11.57
N ASP A 92 0.87 -17.80 11.93
CA ASP A 92 1.05 -17.32 13.30
C ASP A 92 -0.16 -16.51 13.81
N THR A 93 -0.97 -15.93 12.91
CA THR A 93 -2.23 -15.24 13.27
C THR A 93 -3.41 -16.17 13.51
N GLY A 94 -3.25 -17.48 13.27
CA GLY A 94 -4.31 -18.49 13.38
C GLY A 94 -4.93 -18.91 12.05
N ASP A 95 -4.44 -18.40 10.92
CA ASP A 95 -4.94 -18.75 9.60
C ASP A 95 -4.66 -20.22 9.26
N ILE A 96 -5.72 -21.03 9.21
CA ILE A 96 -5.63 -22.48 8.99
C ILE A 96 -5.19 -22.83 7.57
N GLU A 97 -5.59 -22.05 6.57
CA GLU A 97 -5.21 -22.30 5.18
C GLU A 97 -3.71 -22.05 4.99
N ALA A 98 -3.20 -20.94 5.53
CA ALA A 98 -1.77 -20.63 5.51
C ALA A 98 -0.94 -21.71 6.22
N ARG A 99 -1.40 -22.16 7.39
CA ARG A 99 -0.77 -23.26 8.14
C ARG A 99 -0.67 -24.55 7.31
N ASN A 100 -1.76 -24.94 6.65
CA ASN A 100 -1.79 -26.12 5.80
C ASN A 100 -0.83 -25.97 4.61
N ASN A 101 -0.82 -24.81 3.96
CA ASN A 101 0.07 -24.54 2.82
C ASN A 101 1.56 -24.61 3.20
N VAL A 102 1.94 -24.07 4.38
CA VAL A 102 3.31 -24.18 4.89
C VAL A 102 3.68 -25.63 5.19
N VAL A 103 2.80 -26.37 5.86
CA VAL A 103 3.04 -27.79 6.18
C VAL A 103 3.18 -28.61 4.90
N GLU A 104 2.31 -28.38 3.91
CA GLU A 104 2.39 -29.02 2.61
C GLU A 104 3.73 -28.69 1.92
N TYR A 105 4.10 -27.41 1.85
CA TYR A 105 5.32 -26.98 1.20
C TYR A 105 6.56 -27.69 1.78
N TYR A 106 6.73 -27.67 3.10
CA TYR A 106 7.88 -28.33 3.73
C TYR A 106 7.86 -29.86 3.61
N THR A 107 6.67 -30.46 3.51
CA THR A 107 6.52 -31.90 3.28
C THR A 107 6.92 -32.28 1.86
N ARG A 108 6.57 -31.45 0.86
CA ARG A 108 6.87 -31.69 -0.56
C ARG A 108 8.31 -31.30 -0.95
N HIS A 109 8.95 -30.44 -0.16
CA HIS A 109 10.34 -30.00 -0.36
C HIS A 109 11.23 -30.41 0.82
N PRO A 110 11.50 -31.72 1.03
CA PRO A 110 12.28 -32.17 2.16
C PRO A 110 13.74 -31.72 2.06
N SER A 111 14.22 -31.07 3.10
CA SER A 111 15.63 -30.75 3.34
C SER A 111 15.87 -30.74 4.85
N PRO A 112 17.11 -30.86 5.34
CA PRO A 112 17.38 -30.75 6.78
C PRO A 112 16.81 -29.47 7.39
N ALA A 113 16.87 -28.35 6.66
CA ALA A 113 16.29 -27.07 7.07
C ALA A 113 14.75 -27.12 7.11
N ASN A 114 14.11 -27.60 6.05
CA ASN A 114 12.64 -27.66 5.97
C ASN A 114 12.04 -28.67 6.95
N THR A 115 12.71 -29.80 7.20
CA THR A 115 12.29 -30.76 8.22
C THR A 115 12.40 -30.18 9.63
N LYS A 116 13.45 -29.42 9.91
CA LYS A 116 13.58 -28.69 11.18
C LYS A 116 12.47 -27.65 11.30
N ARG A 117 12.27 -26.83 10.27
CA ARG A 117 11.27 -25.76 10.28
C ARG A 117 9.85 -26.28 10.41
N LEU A 118 9.51 -27.38 9.72
CA LEU A 118 8.22 -28.07 9.84
C LEU A 118 7.91 -28.47 11.28
N LYS A 119 8.90 -29.00 12.01
CA LYS A 119 8.72 -29.34 13.43
C LYS A 119 8.46 -28.09 14.27
N GLU A 120 9.26 -27.04 14.05
CA GLU A 120 9.12 -25.77 14.77
C GLU A 120 7.74 -25.14 14.57
N VAL A 121 7.25 -25.06 13.33
CA VAL A 121 5.95 -24.43 13.04
C VAL A 121 4.79 -25.27 13.60
N ARG A 122 4.85 -26.60 13.54
CA ARG A 122 3.82 -27.46 14.16
C ARG A 122 3.77 -27.28 15.67
N THR A 123 4.92 -27.27 16.33
CA THR A 123 4.98 -27.01 17.78
C THR A 123 4.47 -25.61 18.11
N ARG A 124 4.88 -24.58 17.35
CA ARG A 124 4.43 -23.19 17.55
C ARG A 124 2.92 -23.03 17.37
N TRP A 125 2.31 -23.79 16.46
CA TRP A 125 0.88 -23.72 16.15
C TRP A 125 0.00 -24.70 16.92
N GLY A 126 0.61 -25.62 17.70
CA GLY A 126 -0.10 -26.63 18.47
C GLY A 126 -0.72 -27.75 17.61
N MET A 127 -0.01 -28.19 16.58
CA MET A 127 -0.42 -29.27 15.65
C MET A 127 0.35 -30.57 15.87
#